data_AF-A0A387B4D6-F1
#
_entry.id   AF-A0A387B4D6-F1
#
_cell.length_a   1.000
_cell.length_b   1.000
_cell.length_c   1.000
_cell.angle_alpha   90.00
_cell.angle_beta   90.00
_cell.angle_gamma   90.00
#
_symmetry.space_group_name_H-M   'P 1'
#
loop_
_entity.id
_entity.type
_entity.pdbx_description
1 polymer ?
#
loop_
_entity_poly.entity_id
_entity_poly.type
_entity_poly.pdbx_seq_one_letter_code
_entity_poly.pdbx_strand_id
1 'polypeptide(L)'
;MGFEDEELTLHYELKVSGDENIFNINLLSEIGNNVKYLYSEKVAIDTDKQIISDNNGTELKYSVSGDSVTMPDLAGDSGETVTLSK
;
A
#
# COMPACT_ATOMS: atom_id res chain seq x y z
N MET A 1 9.08 -27.84 -5.99
CA MET A 1 7.90 -27.39 -6.73
C MET A 1 8.19 -25.97 -7.13
N GLY A 2 8.60 -25.79 -8.38
CA GLY A 2 9.03 -24.51 -8.90
C GLY A 2 7.82 -23.66 -9.27
N PHE A 3 7.82 -22.40 -8.83
CA PHE A 3 7.01 -21.33 -9.39
C PHE A 3 7.67 -20.89 -10.72
N GLU A 4 7.89 -21.85 -11.62
CA GLU A 4 8.43 -21.55 -12.95
C GLU A 4 7.26 -20.98 -13.76
N ASP A 5 7.32 -19.66 -14.00
CA ASP A 5 6.42 -18.84 -14.82
C ASP A 5 5.01 -18.52 -14.26
N GLU A 6 4.91 -18.08 -13.00
CA GLU A 6 3.69 -17.38 -12.53
C GLU A 6 3.94 -15.86 -12.51
N GLU A 7 3.10 -15.09 -13.22
CA GLU A 7 3.13 -13.63 -13.17
C GLU A 7 2.65 -13.13 -11.79
N LEU A 8 3.46 -12.30 -11.14
CA LEU A 8 3.13 -11.73 -9.85
C LEU A 8 2.68 -10.28 -10.01
N THR A 9 1.56 -9.94 -9.39
CA THR A 9 1.03 -8.58 -9.33
C THR A 9 1.34 -7.93 -8.00
N LEU A 10 1.93 -6.74 -8.04
CA LEU A 10 2.11 -5.89 -6.87
C LEU A 10 0.78 -5.23 -6.50
N HIS A 11 0.32 -5.43 -5.27
CA HIS A 11 -0.96 -4.94 -4.78
C HIS A 11 -0.79 -4.09 -3.52
N TYR A 12 -1.35 -2.88 -3.57
CA TYR A 12 -1.35 -1.91 -2.48
C TYR A 12 -2.73 -1.85 -1.83
N GLU A 13 -2.75 -1.87 -0.49
CA GLU A 13 -3.99 -1.87 0.27
C GLU A 13 -3.84 -1.01 1.53
N LEU A 14 -4.71 -0.03 1.70
CA LEU A 14 -4.83 0.76 2.93
C LEU A 14 -6.13 0.35 3.64
N LYS A 15 -5.99 -0.45 4.70
CA LYS A 15 -7.12 -0.80 5.58
C LYS A 15 -7.31 0.31 6.59
N VAL A 16 -8.44 1.01 6.49
CA VAL A 16 -8.84 2.03 7.45
C VAL A 16 -9.96 1.43 8.32
N SER A 17 -9.65 1.13 9.57
CA SER A 17 -10.64 0.68 10.57
C SER A 17 -10.61 1.61 11.77
N GLY A 18 -11.74 1.73 12.48
CA GLY A 18 -11.90 2.74 13.54
C GLY A 18 -10.83 2.68 14.65
N ASP A 19 -10.27 1.49 14.89
CA ASP A 19 -9.26 1.27 15.93
C ASP A 19 -7.84 1.17 15.37
N GLU A 20 -7.66 0.72 14.13
CA GLU A 20 -6.34 0.49 13.53
C GLU A 20 -6.35 0.75 12.02
N ASN A 21 -5.31 1.44 11.53
CA ASN A 21 -5.04 1.53 10.10
C ASN A 21 -3.80 0.72 9.75
N ILE A 22 -3.88 -0.05 8.68
CA ILE A 22 -2.78 -0.91 8.22
C ILE A 22 -2.53 -0.64 6.75
N PHE A 23 -1.28 -0.38 6.40
CA PHE A 23 -0.85 -0.28 5.01
C PHE A 23 -0.10 -1.54 4.59
N ASN A 24 -0.59 -2.19 3.54
CA ASN A 24 -0.03 -3.42 3.00
C ASN A 24 0.48 -3.21 1.57
N ILE A 25 1.62 -3.84 1.27
CA ILE A 25 2.14 -4.05 -0.07
C ILE A 25 2.39 -5.54 -0.22
N ASN A 26 1.65 -6.17 -1.13
CA ASN A 26 1.61 -7.62 -1.29
C ASN A 26 1.94 -8.03 -2.71
N LEU A 27 2.58 -9.19 -2.87
CA LEU A 27 2.64 -9.87 -4.16
C LEU A 27 1.48 -10.86 -4.23
N LEU A 28 0.60 -10.64 -5.20
CA LEU A 28 -0.48 -11.54 -5.54
C LEU A 28 -0.06 -12.42 -6.71
N SER A 29 -0.47 -13.67 -6.64
CA SER A 29 -0.41 -14.65 -7.72
C SER A 29 -1.43 -14.30 -8.81
N GLU A 30 -1.34 -14.89 -10.00
CA GLU A 30 -2.27 -14.62 -11.11
C GLU A 30 -3.75 -14.86 -10.73
N ILE A 31 -3.99 -15.82 -9.83
CA ILE A 31 -5.33 -16.15 -9.33
C ILE A 31 -5.73 -15.32 -8.09
N GLY A 32 -4.97 -14.28 -7.77
CA GLY A 32 -5.26 -13.32 -6.69
C GLY A 32 -4.86 -13.78 -5.29
N ASN A 33 -4.16 -14.90 -5.16
CA ASN A 33 -3.70 -15.38 -3.86
C ASN A 33 -2.52 -14.53 -3.37
N ASN A 34 -2.53 -14.15 -2.09
CA ASN A 34 -1.35 -13.50 -1.50
C ASN A 34 -0.21 -14.53 -1.38
N VAL A 35 0.86 -14.30 -2.13
CA VAL A 35 2.07 -15.11 -2.13
C VAL A 35 3.05 -14.60 -1.08
N LYS A 36 3.13 -13.28 -0.90
CA LYS A 36 4.08 -12.64 0.02
C LYS A 36 3.64 -11.22 0.42
N TYR A 37 3.81 -10.88 1.69
CA TYR A 37 3.79 -9.50 2.17
C TYR A 37 5.20 -8.89 2.01
N LEU A 38 5.29 -7.78 1.27
CA LEU A 38 6.52 -6.98 1.16
C LEU A 38 6.57 -5.89 2.25
N TYR A 39 5.40 -5.35 2.60
CA TYR A 39 5.22 -4.36 3.66
C TYR A 39 3.85 -4.58 4.29
N SER A 40 3.75 -4.46 5.62
CA SER A 40 2.50 -4.61 6.37
C SER A 40 2.68 -3.94 7.72
N GLU A 41 2.45 -2.64 7.79
CA GLU A 41 2.66 -1.85 9.00
C GLU A 41 1.39 -1.18 9.47
N LYS A 42 1.29 -1.03 10.80
CA LYS A 42 0.31 -0.11 11.39
C LYS A 42 0.73 1.32 11.08
N VAL A 43 -0.21 2.11 10.60
CA VAL A 43 0.03 3.50 10.21
C VAL A 43 -0.91 4.46 10.92
N ALA A 44 -0.43 5.65 11.20
CA ALA A 44 -1.26 6.79 11.56
C ALA A 44 -1.62 7.58 10.30
N ILE A 45 -2.84 8.09 10.23
CA ILE A 45 -3.31 8.91 9.11
C ILE A 45 -3.65 10.30 9.68
N ASP A 46 -2.83 11.29 9.33
CA ASP A 46 -3.11 12.70 9.59
C ASP A 46 -3.84 13.28 8.36
N THR A 47 -5.15 13.44 8.46
CA THR A 47 -6.00 13.97 7.38
C THR A 47 -5.81 15.46 7.13
N ASP A 48 -5.42 16.21 8.17
CA ASP A 48 -5.23 17.66 8.07
C ASP A 48 -3.93 17.98 7.31
N LYS A 49 -2.89 17.19 7.56
CA LYS A 49 -1.59 17.31 6.87
C LYS A 49 -1.48 16.46 5.61
N GLN A 50 -2.43 15.55 5.38
CA GLN A 50 -2.40 14.54 4.34
C GLN A 50 -1.11 13.69 4.38
N ILE A 51 -0.81 13.17 5.58
CA ILE A 51 0.37 12.32 5.84
C ILE A 51 -0.08 10.97 6.38
N ILE A 52 0.48 9.88 5.84
CA ILE A 52 0.46 8.54 6.43
C ILE A 52 1.84 8.32 7.05
N SER A 53 1.90 7.94 8.31
CA SER A 53 3.17 7.65 8.99
C SER A 53 3.18 6.26 9.62
N ASP A 54 4.31 5.58 9.51
CA ASP A 54 4.53 4.30 10.17
C ASP A 54 5.28 4.46 11.51
N ASN A 55 5.33 3.38 12.29
CA ASN A 55 6.03 3.38 13.59
C ASN A 55 7.57 3.48 13.47
N ASN A 56 8.12 3.35 12.25
CA ASN A 56 9.55 3.47 11.98
C ASN A 56 9.95 4.93 11.67
N GLY A 57 8.98 5.86 11.65
CA GLY A 57 9.20 7.27 11.34
C GLY A 57 9.19 7.59 9.85
N THR A 58 8.75 6.66 9.00
CA THR A 58 8.50 6.93 7.59
C THR A 58 7.25 7.77 7.46
N GLU A 59 7.33 8.87 6.71
CA GLU A 59 6.17 9.72 6.39
C GLU A 59 5.91 9.72 4.89
N LEU A 60 4.66 9.49 4.52
CA LEU A 60 4.17 9.44 3.15
C LEU A 60 3.13 10.53 2.97
N LYS A 61 3.41 11.49 2.09
CA LYS A 61 2.39 12.45 1.68
C LYS A 61 1.42 11.77 0.74
N TYR A 62 0.13 11.95 0.97
CA TYR A 62 -0.90 11.50 0.05
C TYR A 62 -1.76 12.67 -0.40
N SER A 63 -2.56 12.47 -1.44
CA SER A 63 -3.62 13.37 -1.85
C SER A 63 -4.92 12.60 -1.97
N VAL A 64 -6.04 13.28 -1.72
CA VAL A 64 -7.39 12.70 -1.83
C VAL A 64 -8.11 13.36 -2.98
N SER A 65 -8.72 12.55 -3.85
CA SER A 65 -9.58 13.01 -4.92
C SER A 65 -10.82 12.12 -4.99
N GLY A 66 -11.95 12.61 -4.45
CA GLY A 66 -13.18 11.81 -4.33
C GLY A 66 -12.96 10.59 -3.42
N ASP A 67 -13.21 9.40 -3.96
CA ASP A 67 -13.03 8.11 -3.27
C ASP A 67 -11.64 7.49 -3.48
N SER A 68 -10.70 8.27 -4.03
CA SER A 68 -9.35 7.81 -4.34
C SER A 68 -8.29 8.53 -3.50
N VAL A 69 -7.23 7.78 -3.15
CA VAL A 69 -6.05 8.26 -2.46
C VAL A 69 -4.83 8.01 -3.33
N THR A 70 -4.06 9.05 -3.66
CA THR A 70 -2.80 8.92 -4.41
C THR A 70 -1.62 9.13 -3.47
N MET A 71 -0.61 8.25 -3.54
CA MET A 71 0.58 8.28 -2.69
C MET A 71 1.81 7.79 -3.47
N PRO A 72 3.04 8.08 -3.02
CA PRO A 72 4.25 7.54 -3.63
C PRO A 72 4.24 6.02 -3.70
N ASP A 73 4.74 5.48 -4.80
CA ASP A 73 5.03 4.06 -4.91
C ASP A 73 6.25 3.73 -4.03
N LEU A 74 6.10 2.75 -3.12
CA LEU A 74 7.17 2.33 -2.20
C LEU A 74 7.95 1.10 -2.66
N ALA A 75 7.45 0.36 -3.65
CA ALA A 75 8.12 -0.84 -4.15
C ALA A 75 8.53 -0.72 -5.63
N GLY A 76 8.05 0.31 -6.34
CA GLY A 76 8.44 0.70 -7.69
C GLY A 76 9.55 1.75 -7.75
N ASP A 77 9.68 2.39 -8.90
CA ASP A 77 10.72 3.39 -9.15
C ASP A 77 10.46 4.70 -8.41
N SER A 78 11.55 5.35 -7.99
CA SER A 78 11.47 6.61 -7.25
C SER A 78 10.79 7.70 -8.10
N GLY A 79 9.70 8.26 -7.58
CA GLY A 79 8.94 9.33 -8.24
C GLY A 79 7.63 8.89 -8.88
N GLU A 80 7.35 7.59 -8.91
CA GLU A 80 6.03 7.09 -9.28
C GLU A 80 5.02 7.18 -8.13
N THR A 81 3.74 7.13 -8.47
CA THR A 81 2.64 7.21 -7.51
C THR A 81 1.63 6.10 -7.78
N VAL A 82 1.11 5.51 -6.71
CA VAL A 82 -0.03 4.59 -6.75
C VAL A 82 -1.30 5.33 -6.37
N THR A 83 -2.41 4.98 -7.01
CA THR A 83 -3.74 5.47 -6.64
C THR A 83 -4.59 4.32 -6.13
N LEU A 84 -4.97 4.38 -4.86
CA LEU A 84 -5.91 3.46 -4.23
C LEU A 84 -7.32 4.00 -4.40
N SER A 85 -8.27 3.14 -4.72
CA SER A 85 -9.68 3.50 -4.79
C SER A 85 -10.49 2.53 -3.95
N LYS A 86 -11.58 3.05 -3.34
CA LYS A 86 -12.49 2.27 -2.50
C LYS A 86 -13.30 1.25 -3.28
#